data_AF-A0A429MJ97-F1
#
_entry.id   AF-A0A429MJ97-F1
#
_cell.length_a   1.000
_cell.length_b   1.000
_cell.length_c   1.000
_cell.angle_alpha   90.00
_cell.angle_beta   90.00
_cell.angle_gamma   90.00
#
_symmetry.space_group_name_H-M   'P 1'
#
loop_
_entity.id
_entity.type
_entity.pdbx_description
1 polymer ?
#
loop_
_entity_poly.entity_id
_entity_poly.type
_entity_poly.pdbx_seq_one_letter_code
_entity_poly.pdbx_strand_id
1 'polypeptide(L)'
;RFNKSQQDALLGAVEKGKITLIGATTENPSFEVNSALLSRCQVYTLNSLDSEAIQMLLNNALQNDKFLKERYIHIEEYDALLQFAAGDARKALNLLDLIASTFEPEVENTINNAVVVKVAQQNIARYDKSGEQHYDLVSAFIKSIRGSDPDAALYWMARMLKGGEDPVFIARRMLIAASEDIGNSNPNALLLAGECFRSVQAVGMPEARIILGQTAVYLATSAKSNSTYLAINKALELAEKTANLPVPLHLRNAPTKLMKQQGYGINYLYPHDYP
;
A
#
# COMPACT_ATOMS: atom_id res chain seq x y z
N ARG A 1 -18.90 -2.91 0.32
CA ARG A 1 -18.92 -4.11 -0.56
C ARG A 1 -20.14 -4.96 -0.20
N PHE A 2 -20.67 -5.73 -1.16
CA PHE A 2 -21.80 -6.62 -0.90
C PHE A 2 -21.33 -7.94 -0.29
N ASN A 3 -21.99 -8.36 0.79
CA ASN A 3 -21.81 -9.71 1.33
C ASN A 3 -22.51 -10.75 0.43
N LYS A 4 -22.29 -12.05 0.70
CA LYS A 4 -22.83 -13.13 -0.14
C LYS A 4 -24.35 -13.09 -0.29
N SER A 5 -25.09 -12.83 0.80
CA SER A 5 -26.56 -12.78 0.75
C SER A 5 -27.09 -11.59 -0.06
N GLN A 6 -26.39 -10.45 -0.01
CA GLN A 6 -26.69 -9.29 -0.86
C GLN A 6 -26.42 -9.57 -2.34
N GLN A 7 -25.40 -10.37 -2.67
CA GLN A 7 -25.13 -10.78 -4.04
C GLN A 7 -26.17 -11.80 -4.54
N ASP A 8 -26.55 -12.78 -3.72
CA ASP A 8 -27.56 -13.79 -4.07
C ASP A 8 -28.93 -13.15 -4.37
N ALA A 9 -29.28 -12.06 -3.68
CA ALA A 9 -30.52 -11.33 -3.91
C ALA A 9 -30.65 -10.77 -5.34
N LEU A 10 -29.53 -10.53 -6.03
CA LEU A 10 -29.51 -10.02 -7.41
C LEU A 10 -29.69 -11.13 -8.45
N LEU A 11 -29.40 -12.39 -8.10
CA LEU A 11 -29.31 -13.50 -9.06
C LEU A 11 -30.61 -13.69 -9.85
N GLY A 12 -31.74 -13.73 -9.15
CA GLY A 12 -33.04 -13.96 -9.77
C GLY A 12 -33.50 -12.81 -10.69
N ALA A 13 -33.00 -11.59 -10.48
CA ALA A 13 -33.28 -10.46 -11.37
C ALA A 13 -32.40 -10.49 -12.64
N VAL A 14 -31.13 -10.89 -12.50
CA VAL A 14 -30.19 -11.08 -13.61
C VAL A 14 -30.66 -12.23 -14.52
N GLU A 15 -31.02 -13.38 -13.94
CA GLU A 15 -31.47 -14.56 -14.71
C GLU A 15 -32.75 -14.32 -15.51
N LYS A 16 -33.67 -13.54 -14.95
CA LYS A 16 -34.94 -13.18 -15.60
C LYS A 16 -34.77 -12.03 -16.59
N GLY A 17 -33.55 -11.54 -16.80
CA GLY A 17 -33.26 -10.41 -17.70
C GLY A 17 -33.92 -9.10 -17.26
N LYS A 18 -34.29 -8.95 -15.98
CA LYS A 18 -34.90 -7.72 -15.46
C LYS A 18 -33.88 -6.60 -15.31
N ILE A 19 -32.62 -6.95 -15.13
CA ILE A 19 -31.50 -6.00 -14.98
C ILE A 19 -30.28 -6.50 -15.77
N THR A 20 -29.49 -5.55 -16.27
CA THR A 20 -28.11 -5.81 -16.70
C THR A 20 -27.18 -5.40 -15.58
N LEU A 21 -26.46 -6.35 -15.00
CA LEU A 21 -25.54 -6.10 -13.89
C LEU A 21 -24.16 -5.74 -14.42
N ILE A 22 -23.65 -4.56 -14.02
CA ILE A 22 -22.26 -4.13 -14.26
C ILE A 22 -21.61 -3.93 -12.89
N GLY A 23 -20.65 -4.79 -12.55
CA GLY A 23 -19.86 -4.70 -11.33
C GLY A 23 -18.44 -4.20 -11.59
N ALA A 24 -17.90 -3.42 -10.66
CA ALA A 24 -16.52 -2.95 -10.70
C ALA A 24 -15.82 -3.29 -9.38
N THR A 25 -14.59 -3.81 -9.45
CA THR A 25 -13.75 -4.14 -8.30
C THR A 25 -12.28 -3.97 -8.65
N THR A 26 -11.47 -3.63 -7.65
CA THR A 26 -10.00 -3.61 -7.74
C THR A 26 -9.37 -4.93 -7.29
N GLU A 27 -10.14 -5.81 -6.65
CA GLU A 27 -9.69 -7.14 -6.25
C GLU A 27 -9.96 -8.18 -7.33
N ASN A 28 -9.31 -9.33 -7.23
CA ASN A 28 -9.66 -10.46 -8.08
C ASN A 28 -11.12 -10.90 -7.85
N PRO A 29 -11.99 -10.86 -8.90
CA PRO A 29 -13.41 -11.17 -8.78
C PRO A 29 -13.70 -12.56 -8.23
N SER A 30 -12.80 -13.54 -8.41
CA SER A 30 -13.02 -14.92 -7.94
C SER A 30 -13.06 -15.06 -6.42
N PHE A 31 -12.54 -14.07 -5.67
CA PHE A 31 -12.55 -14.09 -4.21
C PHE A 31 -13.73 -13.32 -3.61
N GLU A 32 -14.16 -12.25 -4.27
CA GLU A 32 -15.15 -11.31 -3.73
C GLU A 32 -16.57 -11.51 -4.28
N VAL A 33 -16.69 -12.10 -5.47
CA VAL A 33 -17.97 -12.35 -6.13
C VAL A 33 -18.34 -13.82 -5.96
N ASN A 34 -19.58 -14.10 -5.57
CA ASN A 34 -20.05 -15.47 -5.46
C ASN A 34 -19.99 -16.17 -6.85
N SER A 35 -19.77 -17.47 -6.84
CA SER A 35 -19.62 -18.25 -8.08
C SER A 35 -20.88 -18.24 -8.95
N ALA A 36 -22.07 -18.16 -8.34
CA ALA A 36 -23.34 -18.15 -9.05
C ALA A 36 -23.53 -16.90 -9.90
N LEU A 37 -23.24 -15.71 -9.38
CA LEU A 37 -23.32 -14.44 -10.08
C LEU A 37 -22.18 -14.34 -11.11
N LEU A 38 -20.97 -14.77 -10.74
CA LEU A 38 -19.81 -14.77 -11.65
C LEU A 38 -20.06 -15.62 -12.90
N SER A 39 -20.74 -16.77 -12.77
CA SER A 39 -21.11 -17.61 -13.92
C SER A 39 -22.11 -16.97 -14.90
N ARG A 40 -22.75 -15.85 -14.52
CA ARG A 40 -23.70 -15.08 -15.34
C ARG A 40 -23.13 -13.73 -15.77
N CYS A 41 -21.88 -13.44 -15.43
CA CYS A 41 -21.20 -12.20 -15.77
C CYS A 41 -20.00 -12.49 -16.68
N GLN A 42 -19.74 -11.58 -17.62
CA GLN A 42 -18.47 -11.56 -18.33
C GLN A 42 -17.45 -10.77 -17.50
N VAL A 43 -16.24 -11.32 -17.36
CA VAL A 43 -15.16 -10.69 -16.62
C VAL A 43 -14.22 -9.99 -17.59
N TYR A 44 -14.03 -8.69 -17.41
CA TYR A 44 -13.09 -7.88 -18.17
C TYR A 44 -12.01 -7.35 -17.23
N THR A 45 -10.75 -7.62 -17.56
CA THR A 45 -9.61 -7.03 -16.85
C THR A 45 -9.31 -5.66 -17.46
N LEU A 46 -9.38 -4.62 -16.64
CA LEU A 46 -8.96 -3.27 -17.01
C LEU A 46 -7.56 -3.03 -16.46
N ASN A 47 -6.65 -2.59 -17.33
CA ASN A 47 -5.32 -2.17 -16.93
C ASN A 47 -5.30 -0.68 -16.60
N SER A 48 -4.31 -0.26 -15.82
CA SER A 48 -4.02 1.16 -15.62
C SER A 48 -3.78 1.86 -16.96
N LEU A 49 -4.15 3.12 -17.04
CA LEU A 49 -3.91 3.93 -18.24
C LEU A 49 -2.41 4.18 -18.40
N ASP A 50 -1.95 4.17 -19.65
CA ASP A 50 -0.62 4.64 -19.99
C ASP A 50 -0.57 6.19 -20.03
N SER A 51 0.64 6.71 -20.16
CA SER A 51 0.89 8.15 -20.18
C SER A 51 0.13 8.85 -21.30
N GLU A 52 0.05 8.25 -22.49
CA GLU A 52 -0.59 8.85 -23.65
C GLU A 52 -2.11 8.95 -23.46
N ALA A 53 -2.75 7.89 -22.94
CA ALA A 53 -4.17 7.87 -22.63
C ALA A 53 -4.53 8.91 -21.55
N ILE A 54 -3.69 9.11 -20.54
CA ILE A 54 -3.92 10.17 -19.54
C ILE A 54 -3.75 11.56 -20.16
N GLN A 55 -2.75 11.80 -21.01
CA GLN A 55 -2.60 13.08 -21.71
C GLN A 55 -3.83 13.38 -22.58
N MET A 56 -4.31 12.39 -23.35
CA MET A 56 -5.53 12.52 -24.15
C MET A 56 -6.74 12.85 -23.27
N LEU A 57 -6.89 12.18 -22.13
CA LEU A 57 -7.98 12.44 -21.19
C LEU A 57 -7.95 13.88 -20.65
N LEU A 58 -6.78 14.35 -20.23
CA LEU A 58 -6.61 15.71 -19.69
C LEU A 58 -6.92 16.77 -20.76
N ASN A 59 -6.43 16.58 -21.98
CA ASN A 59 -6.71 17.48 -23.10
C ASN A 59 -8.20 17.48 -23.47
N ASN A 60 -8.84 16.31 -23.46
CA ASN A 60 -10.27 16.21 -23.67
C ASN A 60 -11.07 16.94 -22.57
N ALA A 61 -10.64 16.88 -21.30
CA ALA A 61 -11.27 17.61 -20.21
C ALA A 61 -11.14 19.12 -20.41
N LEU A 62 -9.93 19.63 -20.72
CA LEU A 62 -9.71 21.05 -21.03
C LEU A 62 -10.59 21.57 -22.17
N GLN A 63 -10.83 20.73 -23.19
CA GLN A 63 -11.61 21.09 -24.38
C GLN A 63 -13.12 20.91 -24.25
N ASN A 64 -13.63 20.23 -23.22
CA ASN A 64 -15.06 19.90 -23.15
C ASN A 64 -15.72 20.29 -21.82
N ASP A 65 -14.95 20.42 -20.75
CA ASP A 65 -15.48 20.85 -19.46
C ASP A 65 -15.65 22.38 -19.40
N LYS A 66 -16.80 22.83 -18.90
CA LYS A 66 -17.13 24.27 -18.85
C LYS A 66 -16.24 25.02 -17.85
N PHE A 67 -16.00 24.44 -16.68
CA PHE A 67 -15.21 25.06 -15.61
C PHE A 67 -13.74 25.22 -16.02
N LEU A 68 -13.18 24.23 -16.74
CA LEU A 68 -11.81 24.29 -17.24
C LEU A 68 -11.65 25.26 -18.40
N LYS A 69 -12.63 25.34 -19.32
CA LYS A 69 -12.60 26.27 -20.47
C LYS A 69 -12.53 27.73 -20.07
N GLU A 70 -13.30 28.11 -19.06
CA GLU A 70 -13.37 29.50 -18.56
C GLU A 70 -12.02 29.99 -18.02
N ARG A 71 -11.03 29.11 -17.82
CA ARG A 71 -9.72 29.45 -17.23
C ARG A 71 -8.58 29.46 -18.26
N TYR A 72 -8.87 29.28 -19.55
CA TYR A 72 -7.89 29.31 -20.65
C TYR A 72 -6.56 28.61 -20.31
N ILE A 73 -6.65 27.34 -19.89
CA ILE A 73 -5.52 26.58 -19.36
C ILE A 73 -4.70 25.96 -20.50
N HIS A 74 -3.39 26.17 -20.48
CA HIS A 74 -2.41 25.47 -21.32
C HIS A 74 -1.49 24.60 -20.45
N ILE A 75 -1.32 23.32 -20.80
CA ILE A 75 -0.36 22.44 -20.11
C ILE A 75 0.94 22.44 -20.92
N GLU A 76 2.00 22.95 -20.31
CA GLU A 76 3.34 23.00 -20.89
C GLU A 76 4.09 21.67 -20.66
N GLU A 77 3.93 21.08 -19.48
CA GLU A 77 4.60 19.84 -19.09
C GLU A 77 3.61 18.87 -18.41
N TYR A 78 3.61 17.61 -18.85
CA TYR A 78 2.71 16.59 -18.32
C TYR A 78 3.36 15.67 -17.29
N ASP A 79 4.69 15.65 -17.17
CA ASP A 79 5.43 14.64 -16.41
C ASP A 79 4.95 14.52 -14.96
N ALA A 80 4.80 15.64 -14.27
CA ALA A 80 4.32 15.66 -12.89
C ALA A 80 2.87 15.18 -12.78
N LEU A 81 1.98 15.60 -13.68
CA LEU A 81 0.57 15.16 -13.69
C LEU A 81 0.48 13.64 -13.87
N LEU A 82 1.26 13.10 -14.79
CA LEU A 82 1.32 11.67 -15.08
C LEU A 82 1.88 10.88 -13.90
N GLN A 83 2.96 11.38 -13.29
CA GLN A 83 3.57 10.76 -12.13
C GLN A 83 2.60 10.68 -10.94
N PHE A 84 1.88 11.77 -10.63
CA PHE A 84 0.90 11.78 -9.54
C PHE A 84 -0.36 10.97 -9.86
N ALA A 85 -0.77 10.92 -11.13
CA ALA A 85 -1.90 10.10 -11.55
C ALA A 85 -1.60 8.59 -11.43
N ALA A 86 -0.36 8.17 -11.70
CA ALA A 86 0.09 6.77 -11.65
C ALA A 86 -0.86 5.80 -12.38
N GLY A 87 -1.37 6.22 -13.55
CA GLY A 87 -2.28 5.42 -14.36
C GLY A 87 -3.77 5.48 -13.94
N ASP A 88 -4.14 6.28 -12.92
CA ASP A 88 -5.53 6.49 -12.50
C ASP A 88 -6.10 7.81 -13.08
N ALA A 89 -7.04 7.67 -14.02
CA ALA A 89 -7.79 8.76 -14.64
C ALA A 89 -8.43 9.73 -13.63
N ARG A 90 -9.01 9.19 -12.55
CA ARG A 90 -9.71 9.98 -11.54
C ARG A 90 -8.73 10.87 -10.79
N LYS A 91 -7.55 10.33 -10.44
CA LYS A 91 -6.49 11.12 -9.78
C LYS A 91 -5.99 12.24 -10.68
N ALA A 92 -5.76 11.93 -11.96
CA ALA A 92 -5.33 12.91 -12.96
C ALA A 92 -6.32 14.09 -13.06
N LEU A 93 -7.62 13.78 -13.23
CA LEU A 93 -8.67 14.78 -13.35
C LEU A 93 -8.88 15.58 -12.07
N ASN A 94 -8.87 14.93 -10.90
CA ASN A 94 -8.99 15.63 -9.62
C ASN A 94 -7.82 16.60 -9.39
N LEU A 95 -6.60 16.21 -9.79
CA LEU A 95 -5.44 17.09 -9.68
C LEU A 95 -5.52 18.26 -10.65
N LEU A 96 -5.97 18.02 -11.89
CA LEU A 96 -6.21 19.09 -12.87
C LEU A 96 -7.28 20.07 -12.37
N ASP A 97 -8.41 19.57 -11.88
CA ASP A 97 -9.51 20.37 -11.33
C ASP A 97 -9.03 21.22 -10.16
N LEU A 98 -8.22 20.64 -9.27
CA LEU A 98 -7.65 21.39 -8.16
C LEU A 98 -6.71 22.50 -8.63
N ILE A 99 -5.81 22.23 -9.58
CA ILE A 99 -4.91 23.24 -10.14
C ILE A 99 -5.74 24.37 -10.77
N ALA A 100 -6.74 24.01 -11.58
CA ALA A 100 -7.65 24.96 -12.20
C ALA A 100 -8.41 25.81 -11.16
N SER A 101 -8.78 25.25 -10.00
CA SER A 101 -9.42 26.01 -8.92
C SER A 101 -8.55 27.11 -8.31
N THR A 102 -7.22 27.04 -8.49
CA THR A 102 -6.28 28.08 -8.05
C THR A 102 -6.11 29.22 -9.06
N PHE A 103 -6.66 29.05 -10.26
CA PHE A 103 -6.55 30.01 -11.35
C PHE A 103 -7.76 30.93 -11.44
N GLU A 104 -7.50 32.17 -11.83
CA GLU A 104 -8.54 33.14 -12.13
C GLU A 104 -9.19 32.83 -13.47
N PRO A 105 -10.53 32.95 -13.58
CA PRO A 105 -11.22 32.80 -14.84
C PRO A 105 -10.88 33.96 -15.79
N GLU A 106 -11.04 33.71 -17.08
CA GLU A 106 -10.86 34.64 -18.19
C GLU A 106 -9.43 35.19 -18.39
N VAL A 107 -8.44 34.60 -17.72
CA VAL A 107 -7.01 34.88 -17.90
C VAL A 107 -6.32 33.64 -18.46
N GLU A 108 -5.30 33.82 -19.30
CA GLU A 108 -4.45 32.70 -19.74
C GLU A 108 -3.67 32.13 -18.55
N ASN A 109 -3.79 30.81 -18.34
CA ASN A 109 -3.12 30.12 -17.25
C ASN A 109 -2.26 28.97 -17.78
N THR A 110 -1.05 28.80 -17.25
CA THR A 110 -0.14 27.73 -17.66
C THR A 110 0.11 26.75 -16.53
N ILE A 111 -0.02 25.46 -16.84
CA ILE A 111 0.36 24.36 -15.95
C ILE A 111 1.72 23.83 -16.39
N ASN A 112 2.72 23.96 -15.53
CA ASN A 112 4.02 23.32 -15.63
C ASN A 112 4.27 22.41 -14.42
N ASN A 113 5.35 21.64 -14.45
CA ASN A 113 5.66 20.66 -13.40
C ASN A 113 5.77 21.33 -12.01
N ALA A 114 6.28 22.56 -11.91
CA ALA A 114 6.40 23.27 -10.64
C ALA A 114 5.03 23.66 -10.05
N VAL A 115 4.07 24.09 -10.88
CA VAL A 115 2.69 24.38 -10.45
C VAL A 115 2.01 23.10 -9.99
N VAL A 116 2.17 22.00 -10.74
CA VAL A 116 1.60 20.70 -10.39
C VAL A 116 2.14 20.23 -9.05
N VAL A 117 3.47 20.26 -8.86
CA VAL A 117 4.11 19.87 -7.60
C VAL A 117 3.64 20.78 -6.47
N LYS A 118 3.59 22.09 -6.67
CA LYS A 118 3.11 23.05 -5.66
C LYS A 118 1.68 22.75 -5.24
N VAL A 119 0.77 22.53 -6.19
CA VAL A 119 -0.65 22.29 -5.91
C VAL A 119 -0.87 20.88 -5.37
N ALA A 120 -0.18 19.86 -5.88
CA ALA A 120 -0.22 18.51 -5.34
C ALA A 120 0.28 18.49 -3.89
N GLN A 121 1.40 19.16 -3.62
CA GLN A 121 1.94 19.36 -2.28
C GLN A 121 1.03 20.23 -1.41
N GLN A 122 0.26 21.17 -1.97
CA GLN A 122 -0.73 21.97 -1.25
C GLN A 122 -2.06 21.25 -1.02
N ASN A 123 -2.44 20.30 -1.86
CA ASN A 123 -3.59 19.41 -1.66
C ASN A 123 -3.27 18.38 -0.59
N ILE A 124 -2.06 17.82 -0.67
CA ILE A 124 -1.43 17.15 0.45
C ILE A 124 -1.44 18.16 1.60
N ALA A 125 -0.98 19.40 1.48
CA ALA A 125 -0.98 20.39 2.58
C ALA A 125 -2.35 20.74 3.21
N ARG A 126 -3.44 20.67 2.45
CA ARG A 126 -4.82 20.86 2.92
C ARG A 126 -5.39 19.58 3.55
N TYR A 127 -4.86 18.42 3.17
CA TYR A 127 -5.05 17.13 3.84
C TYR A 127 -3.98 16.83 4.92
N ASP A 128 -2.91 17.61 5.00
CA ASP A 128 -1.64 17.25 5.67
C ASP A 128 -0.83 18.54 5.89
N LYS A 129 -1.14 19.31 6.95
CA LYS A 129 -0.37 20.53 7.28
C LYS A 129 1.12 20.19 7.49
N SER A 130 1.92 20.40 6.44
CA SER A 130 3.33 20.04 6.23
C SER A 130 3.56 18.55 6.06
N GLY A 131 4.03 18.11 4.88
CA GLY A 131 4.49 16.72 4.69
C GLY A 131 5.59 16.28 5.66
N GLU A 132 6.22 17.24 6.38
CA GLU A 132 7.06 17.00 7.55
C GLU A 132 6.28 16.43 8.74
N GLN A 133 5.06 16.93 9.02
CA GLN A 133 4.21 16.41 10.09
C GLN A 133 3.81 14.96 9.86
N HIS A 134 3.53 14.52 8.63
CA HIS A 134 3.29 13.10 8.36
C HIS A 134 4.47 12.24 8.87
N TYR A 135 5.69 12.58 8.44
CA TYR A 135 6.91 11.87 8.84
C TYR A 135 7.17 11.97 10.34
N ASP A 136 6.95 13.14 10.95
CA ASP A 136 7.15 13.36 12.37
C ASP A 136 6.13 12.62 13.22
N LEU A 137 4.86 12.59 12.81
CA LEU A 137 3.79 11.89 13.53
C LEU A 137 4.01 10.37 13.49
N VAL A 138 4.33 9.80 12.33
CA VAL A 138 4.61 8.36 12.23
C VAL A 138 5.93 7.99 12.93
N SER A 139 6.92 8.87 12.86
CA SER A 139 8.20 8.74 13.57
C SER A 139 7.99 8.75 15.08
N ALA A 140 7.21 9.70 15.60
CA ALA A 140 6.84 9.79 17.01
C ALA A 140 6.03 8.56 17.44
N PHE A 141 5.05 8.13 16.63
CA PHE A 141 4.26 6.92 16.88
C PHE A 141 5.14 5.67 17.05
N ILE A 142 6.05 5.40 16.11
CA ILE A 142 6.94 4.23 16.19
C ILE A 142 7.95 4.38 17.34
N LYS A 143 8.48 5.59 17.59
CA LYS A 143 9.35 5.83 18.75
C LYS A 143 8.62 5.62 20.08
N SER A 144 7.35 5.96 20.18
CA SER A 144 6.53 5.66 21.37
C SER A 144 6.32 4.16 21.56
N ILE A 145 6.02 3.41 20.49
CA ILE A 145 5.96 1.94 20.56
C ILE A 145 7.28 1.36 21.03
N ARG A 146 8.40 1.75 20.40
CA ARG A 146 9.76 1.32 20.75
C ARG A 146 10.13 1.67 22.20
N GLY A 147 9.77 2.88 22.63
CA GLY A 147 9.96 3.41 23.98
C GLY A 147 9.03 2.80 25.03
N SER A 148 8.14 1.90 24.63
CA SER A 148 7.15 1.25 25.49
C SER A 148 6.17 2.21 26.18
N ASP A 149 5.77 3.26 25.47
CA ASP A 149 4.77 4.24 25.92
C ASP A 149 3.46 4.05 25.12
N PRO A 150 2.48 3.29 25.66
CA PRO A 150 1.22 3.01 24.97
C PRO A 150 0.32 4.24 24.85
N ASP A 151 0.36 5.16 25.81
CA ASP A 151 -0.47 6.36 25.83
C ASP A 151 -0.02 7.34 24.73
N ALA A 152 1.29 7.58 24.64
CA ALA A 152 1.85 8.39 23.56
C ALA A 152 1.65 7.74 22.19
N ALA A 153 1.79 6.42 22.07
CA ALA A 153 1.51 5.70 20.83
C ALA A 153 0.05 5.90 20.38
N LEU A 154 -0.92 5.77 21.27
CA LEU A 154 -2.33 6.03 20.97
C LEU A 154 -2.57 7.50 20.58
N TYR A 155 -1.94 8.45 21.27
CA TYR A 155 -2.06 9.87 20.95
C TYR A 155 -1.58 10.20 19.54
N TRP A 156 -0.36 9.77 19.17
CA TRP A 156 0.19 10.02 17.83
C TRP A 156 -0.60 9.31 16.74
N MET A 157 -1.06 8.09 17.00
CA MET A 157 -1.97 7.37 16.11
C MET A 157 -3.29 8.12 15.90
N ALA A 158 -3.91 8.62 16.97
CA ALA A 158 -5.14 9.39 16.88
C ALA A 158 -4.94 10.70 16.10
N ARG A 159 -3.79 11.37 16.28
CA ARG A 159 -3.39 12.55 15.50
C ARG A 159 -3.28 12.23 14.01
N MET A 160 -2.64 11.11 13.65
CA MET A 160 -2.57 10.64 12.25
C MET A 160 -3.97 10.36 11.69
N LEU A 161 -4.80 9.58 12.38
CA LEU A 161 -6.16 9.26 11.93
C LEU A 161 -7.05 10.51 11.78
N LYS A 162 -6.92 11.50 12.67
CA LYS A 162 -7.61 12.79 12.56
C LYS A 162 -7.04 13.67 11.45
N GLY A 163 -5.76 13.53 11.15
CA GLY A 163 -5.09 14.14 10.00
C GLY A 163 -5.41 13.47 8.67
N GLY A 164 -6.25 12.44 8.64
CA GLY A 164 -6.62 11.77 7.38
C GLY A 164 -5.59 10.76 6.88
N GLU A 165 -4.63 10.36 7.73
CA GLU A 165 -3.66 9.31 7.42
C GLU A 165 -4.35 8.02 7.02
N ASP A 166 -3.79 7.31 6.04
CA ASP A 166 -4.31 6.01 5.65
C ASP A 166 -4.17 5.00 6.81
N PRO A 167 -5.28 4.42 7.33
CA PRO A 167 -5.25 3.39 8.36
C PRO A 167 -4.36 2.19 7.98
N VAL A 168 -4.29 1.84 6.69
CA VAL A 168 -3.46 0.74 6.19
C VAL A 168 -1.98 1.10 6.26
N PHE A 169 -1.63 2.38 6.08
CA PHE A 169 -0.27 2.87 6.30
C PHE A 169 0.14 2.70 7.77
N ILE A 170 -0.69 3.13 8.72
CA ILE A 170 -0.43 2.96 10.17
C ILE A 170 -0.24 1.48 10.52
N ALA A 171 -1.12 0.60 10.03
CA ALA A 171 -1.01 -0.84 10.27
C ALA A 171 0.28 -1.44 9.69
N ARG A 172 0.72 -0.99 8.50
CA ARG A 172 1.99 -1.42 7.89
C ARG A 172 3.19 -1.04 8.75
N ARG A 173 3.18 0.16 9.34
CA ARG A 173 4.25 0.64 10.22
C ARG A 173 4.32 -0.18 11.51
N MET A 174 3.18 -0.59 12.07
CA MET A 174 3.11 -1.51 13.19
C MET A 174 3.65 -2.91 12.84
N LEU A 175 3.37 -3.41 11.64
CA LEU A 175 3.89 -4.71 11.17
C LEU A 175 5.43 -4.72 11.09
N ILE A 176 6.03 -3.62 10.63
CA ILE A 176 7.48 -3.44 10.63
C ILE A 176 8.01 -3.42 12.06
N ALA A 177 7.42 -2.58 12.93
CA ALA A 177 7.83 -2.47 14.34
C ALA A 177 7.74 -3.79 15.10
N ALA A 178 6.75 -4.64 14.78
CA ALA A 178 6.64 -5.98 15.36
C ALA A 178 7.87 -6.86 15.09
N SER A 179 8.52 -6.71 13.93
CA SER A 179 9.75 -7.46 13.60
C SER A 179 11.03 -6.72 14.00
N GLU A 180 11.06 -5.39 13.86
CA GLU A 180 12.24 -4.55 14.13
C GLU A 180 12.48 -4.31 15.62
N ASP A 181 11.42 -3.97 16.36
CA ASP A 181 11.52 -3.46 17.74
C ASP A 181 11.11 -4.49 18.80
N ILE A 182 10.30 -5.49 18.43
CA ILE A 182 9.86 -6.59 19.31
C ILE A 182 10.59 -7.89 18.95
N GLY A 183 10.53 -8.30 17.68
CA GLY A 183 11.22 -9.48 17.16
C GLY A 183 10.88 -10.75 17.93
N ASN A 184 11.89 -11.61 18.14
CA ASN A 184 11.69 -12.90 18.81
C ASN A 184 11.51 -12.80 20.33
N SER A 185 11.57 -11.61 20.93
CA SER A 185 11.24 -11.45 22.35
C SER A 185 9.74 -11.63 22.63
N ASN A 186 8.90 -11.37 21.63
CA ASN A 186 7.49 -11.77 21.61
C ASN A 186 7.02 -12.03 20.16
N PRO A 187 7.17 -13.28 19.66
CA PRO A 187 6.84 -13.61 18.27
C PRO A 187 5.37 -13.38 17.90
N ASN A 188 4.46 -13.39 18.88
CA ASN A 188 3.04 -13.14 18.65
C ASN A 188 2.75 -11.71 18.18
N ALA A 189 3.67 -10.76 18.41
CA ALA A 189 3.55 -9.39 17.90
C ALA A 189 3.43 -9.34 16.37
N LEU A 190 4.20 -10.16 15.66
CA LEU A 190 4.14 -10.22 14.20
C LEU A 190 2.79 -10.77 13.71
N LEU A 191 2.27 -11.79 14.40
CA LEU A 191 0.97 -12.39 14.09
C LEU A 191 -0.17 -11.38 14.32
N LEU A 192 -0.19 -10.71 15.48
CA LEU A 192 -1.22 -9.73 15.81
C LEU A 192 -1.16 -8.52 14.88
N ALA A 193 0.03 -7.99 14.57
CA ALA A 193 0.18 -6.89 13.62
C ALA A 193 -0.21 -7.30 12.19
N GLY A 194 0.05 -8.55 11.80
CA GLY A 194 -0.41 -9.12 10.53
C GLY A 194 -1.93 -9.20 10.43
N GLU A 195 -2.61 -9.64 11.49
CA GLU A 195 -4.08 -9.64 11.52
C GLU A 195 -4.66 -8.23 11.62
N CYS A 196 -4.02 -7.32 12.33
CA CYS A 196 -4.37 -5.91 12.35
C CYS A 196 -4.39 -5.35 10.92
N PHE A 197 -3.32 -5.56 10.16
CA PHE A 197 -3.20 -5.10 8.78
C PHE A 197 -4.35 -5.59 7.89
N ARG A 198 -4.62 -6.91 7.90
CA ARG A 198 -5.73 -7.50 7.13
C ARG A 198 -7.09 -6.98 7.59
N SER A 199 -7.30 -6.92 8.90
CA SER A 199 -8.59 -6.53 9.47
C SER A 199 -8.91 -5.06 9.22
N VAL A 200 -7.91 -4.18 9.24
CA VAL A 200 -8.08 -2.75 8.91
C VAL A 200 -8.55 -2.57 7.46
N GLN A 201 -7.98 -3.34 6.52
CA GLN A 201 -8.42 -3.34 5.11
C GLN A 201 -9.85 -3.86 4.95
N ALA A 202 -10.22 -4.91 5.70
CA ALA A 202 -11.53 -5.52 5.63
C ALA A 202 -12.64 -4.67 6.28
N VAL A 203 -12.34 -4.00 7.39
CA VAL A 203 -13.32 -3.28 8.21
C VAL A 203 -13.49 -1.83 7.77
N GLY A 204 -12.39 -1.12 7.49
CA GLY A 204 -12.43 0.31 7.16
C GLY A 204 -12.74 1.23 8.36
N MET A 205 -12.71 2.54 8.12
CA MET A 205 -12.99 3.54 9.16
C MET A 205 -14.50 3.83 9.29
N PRO A 206 -14.99 4.15 10.50
CA PRO A 206 -14.22 4.45 11.71
C PRO A 206 -13.83 3.24 12.59
N GLU A 207 -14.41 2.06 12.41
CA GLU A 207 -14.22 0.89 13.27
C GLU A 207 -12.78 0.37 13.30
N ALA A 208 -12.04 0.49 12.19
CA ALA A 208 -10.62 0.14 12.10
C ALA A 208 -9.75 0.79 13.19
N ARG A 209 -10.13 1.97 13.71
CA ARG A 209 -9.41 2.64 14.82
C ARG A 209 -9.31 1.78 16.08
N ILE A 210 -10.28 0.90 16.31
CA ILE A 210 -10.34 0.03 17.50
C ILE A 210 -9.27 -1.05 17.38
N ILE A 211 -9.19 -1.69 16.21
CA ILE A 211 -8.20 -2.73 15.88
C ILE A 211 -6.78 -2.15 15.90
N LEU A 212 -6.61 -0.96 15.30
CA LEU A 212 -5.35 -0.22 15.32
C LEU A 212 -4.92 0.09 16.76
N GLY A 213 -5.81 0.62 17.58
CA GLY A 213 -5.52 0.97 18.98
C GLY A 213 -5.14 -0.24 19.82
N GLN A 214 -5.89 -1.34 19.70
CA GLN A 214 -5.56 -2.60 20.39
C GLN A 214 -4.15 -3.08 20.04
N THR A 215 -3.81 -3.03 18.76
CA THR A 215 -2.51 -3.50 18.26
C THR A 215 -1.38 -2.57 18.71
N ALA A 216 -1.58 -1.25 18.64
CA ALA A 216 -0.60 -0.27 19.08
C ALA A 216 -0.23 -0.45 20.56
N VAL A 217 -1.23 -0.63 21.43
CA VAL A 217 -1.02 -0.88 22.87
C VAL A 217 -0.29 -2.21 23.10
N TYR A 218 -0.65 -3.27 22.38
CA TYR A 218 0.02 -4.57 22.49
C TYR A 218 1.51 -4.48 22.12
N LEU A 219 1.83 -3.80 21.02
CA LEU A 219 3.22 -3.62 20.58
C LEU A 219 4.01 -2.73 21.56
N ALA A 220 3.40 -1.64 22.04
CA ALA A 220 4.02 -0.75 23.02
C ALA A 220 4.32 -1.47 24.34
N THR A 221 3.44 -2.37 24.79
CA THR A 221 3.62 -3.11 26.06
C THR A 221 4.38 -4.43 25.94
N SER A 222 4.72 -4.87 24.71
CA SER A 222 5.52 -6.07 24.48
C SER A 222 6.98 -5.91 24.90
N ALA A 223 7.64 -7.02 25.26
CA ALA A 223 9.10 -7.06 25.39
C ALA A 223 9.77 -6.57 24.10
N LYS A 224 10.91 -5.87 24.24
CA LYS A 224 11.62 -5.25 23.11
C LYS A 224 12.88 -6.02 22.77
N SER A 225 13.12 -6.24 21.49
CA SER A 225 14.38 -6.79 20.98
C SER A 225 14.55 -6.46 19.50
N ASN A 226 15.65 -5.78 19.19
CA ASN A 226 16.10 -5.55 17.82
C ASN A 226 17.21 -6.53 17.38
N SER A 227 17.40 -7.63 18.11
CA SER A 227 18.49 -8.58 17.89
C SER A 227 18.46 -9.21 16.50
N THR A 228 17.28 -9.63 16.04
CA THR A 228 17.05 -10.22 14.72
C THR A 228 17.25 -9.20 13.60
N TYR A 229 16.76 -7.97 13.78
CA TYR A 229 16.99 -6.84 12.88
C TYR A 229 18.48 -6.51 12.71
N LEU A 230 19.24 -6.42 13.81
CA LEU A 230 20.68 -6.19 13.74
C LEU A 230 21.42 -7.38 13.11
N ALA A 231 20.99 -8.62 13.39
CA ALA A 231 21.61 -9.81 12.84
C ALA A 231 21.48 -9.90 11.31
N ILE A 232 20.28 -9.64 10.75
CA ILE A 232 20.09 -9.69 9.30
C ILE A 232 20.88 -8.58 8.59
N ASN A 233 20.94 -7.37 9.16
CA ASN A 233 21.72 -6.28 8.57
C ASN A 233 23.22 -6.59 8.54
N LYS A 234 23.77 -7.17 9.61
CA LYS A 234 25.18 -7.62 9.64
C LYS A 234 25.44 -8.74 8.63
N ALA A 235 24.50 -9.67 8.49
CA ALA A 235 24.61 -10.76 7.52
C ALA A 235 24.59 -10.25 6.07
N LEU A 236 23.71 -9.30 5.76
CA LEU A 236 23.64 -8.64 4.45
C LEU A 236 24.96 -7.90 4.13
N GLU A 237 25.47 -7.12 5.08
CA GLU A 237 26.75 -6.41 4.92
C GLU A 237 27.92 -7.36 4.65
N LEU A 238 27.96 -8.51 5.34
CA LEU A 238 29.00 -9.51 5.12
C LEU A 238 28.83 -10.21 3.77
N ALA A 239 27.58 -10.53 3.39
CA ALA A 239 27.28 -11.19 2.12
C ALA A 239 27.70 -10.33 0.92
N GLU A 240 27.50 -9.01 0.99
CA GLU A 240 27.99 -8.08 -0.04
C GLU A 240 29.51 -8.13 -0.19
N LYS A 241 30.24 -8.19 0.93
CA LYS A 241 31.72 -8.26 0.94
C LYS A 241 32.27 -9.62 0.52
N THR A 242 31.45 -10.68 0.56
CA THR A 242 31.87 -12.07 0.34
C THR A 242 31.12 -12.77 -0.79
N ALA A 243 30.49 -12.00 -1.69
CA ALA A 243 29.66 -12.51 -2.78
C ALA A 243 30.38 -13.47 -3.75
N ASN A 244 31.72 -13.44 -3.78
CA ASN A 244 32.54 -14.33 -4.59
C ASN A 244 32.81 -15.71 -3.94
N LEU A 245 32.53 -15.89 -2.65
CA LEU A 245 32.77 -17.16 -1.96
C LEU A 245 31.68 -18.16 -2.35
N PRO A 246 32.05 -19.39 -2.76
CA PRO A 246 31.06 -20.38 -3.13
C PRO A 246 30.48 -21.05 -1.88
N VAL A 247 29.27 -21.60 -2.02
CA VAL A 247 28.67 -22.45 -0.98
C VAL A 247 29.59 -23.64 -0.68
N PRO A 248 29.88 -23.98 0.59
CA PRO A 248 30.66 -25.16 0.96
C PRO A 248 30.10 -26.46 0.37
N LEU A 249 30.96 -27.37 -0.09
CA LEU A 249 30.54 -28.60 -0.79
C LEU A 249 29.52 -29.43 -0.01
N HIS A 250 29.68 -29.56 1.30
CA HIS A 250 28.77 -30.32 2.18
C HIS A 250 27.38 -29.68 2.33
N LEU A 251 27.20 -28.41 1.95
CA LEU A 251 25.89 -27.73 1.93
C LEU A 251 25.30 -27.61 0.52
N ARG A 252 26.02 -28.04 -0.52
CA ARG A 252 25.51 -27.99 -1.90
C ARG A 252 24.51 -29.11 -2.16
N ASN A 253 23.47 -28.79 -2.94
CA ASN A 253 22.56 -29.81 -3.46
C ASN A 253 23.28 -30.68 -4.52
N ALA A 254 23.03 -32.00 -4.49
CA ALA A 254 23.66 -32.97 -5.39
C ALA A 254 22.63 -33.85 -6.15
N PRO A 255 21.76 -33.24 -6.99
CA PRO A 255 20.67 -33.97 -7.65
C PRO A 255 21.14 -34.92 -8.78
N THR A 256 22.26 -34.63 -9.44
CA THR A 256 22.76 -35.43 -10.57
C THR A 256 23.91 -36.36 -10.15
N LYS A 257 24.12 -37.45 -10.93
CA LYS A 257 25.26 -38.36 -10.72
C LYS A 257 26.60 -37.65 -10.83
N LEU A 258 26.75 -36.72 -11.78
CA LEU A 258 27.96 -35.94 -11.98
C LEU A 258 28.26 -35.05 -10.75
N MET A 259 27.25 -34.38 -10.19
CA MET A 259 27.42 -33.55 -9.00
C MET A 259 27.86 -34.36 -7.77
N LYS A 260 27.32 -35.57 -7.60
CA LYS A 260 27.76 -36.51 -6.55
C LYS A 260 29.21 -36.94 -6.75
N GLN A 261 29.61 -37.23 -7.99
CA GLN A 261 31.01 -37.55 -8.33
C GLN A 261 31.96 -36.37 -8.09
N GLN A 262 31.48 -35.15 -8.26
CA GLN A 262 32.22 -33.90 -7.95
C GLN A 262 32.24 -33.54 -6.47
N GLY A 263 31.70 -34.40 -5.59
CA GLY A 263 31.76 -34.24 -4.14
C GLY A 263 30.70 -33.35 -3.53
N TYR A 264 29.62 -33.05 -4.25
CA TYR A 264 28.54 -32.20 -3.72
C TYR A 264 27.73 -32.98 -2.68
N GLY A 265 27.45 -32.35 -1.55
CA GLY A 265 26.71 -32.97 -0.44
C GLY A 265 27.49 -34.05 0.33
N ILE A 266 28.74 -34.34 -0.05
CA ILE A 266 29.59 -35.26 0.72
C ILE A 266 29.86 -34.64 2.09
N ASN A 267 29.75 -35.47 3.14
CA ASN A 267 29.89 -35.09 4.55
C ASN A 267 28.81 -34.13 5.08
N TYR A 268 27.67 -34.00 4.40
CA TYR A 268 26.52 -33.34 5.02
C TYR A 268 26.05 -34.17 6.23
N LEU A 269 26.06 -33.56 7.41
CA LEU A 269 25.51 -34.15 8.62
C LEU A 269 24.05 -33.71 8.74
N TYR A 270 23.12 -34.64 8.53
CA TYR A 270 21.70 -34.35 8.65
C TYR A 270 21.31 -34.26 10.12
N PRO A 271 20.94 -33.08 10.67
CA PRO A 271 20.85 -32.90 12.12
C PRO A 271 19.88 -33.84 12.84
N HIS A 272 18.84 -34.35 12.18
CA HIS A 272 17.87 -35.26 12.78
C HIS A 272 18.40 -36.69 12.98
N ASP A 273 19.52 -37.06 12.36
CA ASP A 273 20.17 -38.36 12.55
C ASP A 273 21.17 -38.35 13.73
N TYR A 274 21.37 -37.19 14.38
CA TYR A 274 22.31 -37.01 15.49
C TYR A 274 21.57 -36.53 16.76
N PRO A 275 22.06 -36.92 17.96
CA PRO A 275 21.47 -36.55 19.25
C PRO A 275 21.70 -35.09 19.64
#